data_AF-A0A1G5RYE0-F1
#
_entry.id   AF-A0A1G5RYE0-F1
#
_cell.length_a   1.000
_cell.length_b   1.000
_cell.length_c   1.000
_cell.angle_alpha   90.00
_cell.angle_beta   90.00
_cell.angle_gamma   90.00
#
_symmetry.space_group_name_H-M   'P 1'
#
loop_
_entity.id
_entity.type
_entity.pdbx_description
1 polymer ?
#
loop_
_entity_poly.entity_id
_entity_poly.type
_entity_poly.pdbx_seq_one_letter_code
_entity_poly.pdbx_strand_id
1 'polypeptide(L)'
;MRADGIAGDTEVRFLDPLVGDCWERAFHHAGENGLFERLLTVYNKVPGGKCSGCTACCAESVSTFFVEWLRIRDFLVKGGRWAEALRRAEAFAFDELARPMKCPMLEADGRCMIYEVRPLTCRIFGHLQAADYGRNLKAVLKANRRAADQILKHHGVVLPTAVVEKAIPYCESFISEAPMSSGERDALFDDLFSMDSRFLMAGLLEPDQIQLGLVDWFAMVRLEPEALAEERLRRAAAGSSGNAAAAETLD
;
A
#
# COMPACT_ATOMS: atom_id res chain seq x y z
N MET A 1 -9.19 -41.94 -27.47
CA MET A 1 -10.12 -41.26 -26.56
C MET A 1 -9.37 -41.04 -25.26
N ARG A 2 -8.86 -39.81 -25.03
CA ARG A 2 -9.33 -38.85 -23.99
C ARG A 2 -9.37 -39.46 -22.57
N ALA A 3 -8.78 -38.88 -21.53
CA ALA A 3 -8.50 -37.46 -21.30
C ALA A 3 -7.26 -37.25 -20.42
N ASP A 4 -6.49 -36.23 -20.79
CA ASP A 4 -5.50 -35.55 -19.96
C ASP A 4 -6.21 -34.79 -18.83
N GLY A 5 -5.77 -35.00 -17.58
CA GLY A 5 -6.16 -34.24 -16.42
C GLY A 5 -5.02 -33.31 -16.02
N ILE A 6 -5.13 -32.04 -16.41
CA ILE A 6 -4.26 -30.96 -15.96
C ILE A 6 -4.67 -30.61 -14.53
N ALA A 7 -3.82 -30.94 -13.56
CA ALA A 7 -3.79 -30.32 -12.25
C ALA A 7 -2.40 -29.71 -12.09
N GLY A 8 -2.24 -28.47 -12.55
CA GLY A 8 -1.08 -27.65 -12.24
C GLY A 8 -1.27 -27.07 -10.86
N ASP A 9 -0.76 -27.77 -9.84
CA ASP A 9 -0.45 -27.16 -8.55
C ASP A 9 0.63 -26.10 -8.79
N THR A 10 0.24 -24.84 -8.84
CA THR A 10 1.19 -23.74 -8.68
C THR A 10 1.57 -23.71 -7.20
N GLU A 11 2.55 -24.53 -6.85
CA GLU A 11 3.19 -24.50 -5.54
C GLU A 11 3.84 -23.11 -5.40
N VAL A 12 3.13 -22.18 -4.76
CA VAL A 12 3.67 -20.87 -4.39
C VAL A 12 4.79 -21.15 -3.41
N ARG A 13 6.03 -21.12 -3.91
CA ARG A 13 7.23 -21.17 -3.06
C ARG A 13 7.17 -19.98 -2.12
N PHE A 14 6.87 -20.25 -0.86
CA PHE A 14 7.13 -19.31 0.22
C PHE A 14 8.61 -18.98 0.16
N LEU A 15 8.93 -17.69 0.24
CA LEU A 15 10.29 -17.29 0.54
C LEU A 15 10.76 -18.02 1.78
N ASP A 16 11.91 -18.68 1.63
CA ASP A 16 12.70 -19.40 2.62
C ASP A 16 12.71 -18.66 3.99
N PRO A 17 12.92 -19.32 5.14
CA PRO A 17 12.89 -18.76 6.50
C PRO A 17 13.85 -17.59 6.79
N LEU A 18 14.58 -17.08 5.78
CA LEU A 18 15.27 -15.80 5.80
C LEU A 18 14.35 -14.62 6.16
N VAL A 19 13.03 -14.79 6.05
CA VAL A 19 12.01 -13.79 6.41
C VAL A 19 11.60 -13.86 7.90
N GLY A 20 11.92 -14.94 8.62
CA GLY A 20 11.65 -15.03 10.06
C GLY A 20 12.61 -14.18 10.89
N ASP A 21 13.91 -14.41 10.71
CA ASP A 21 14.96 -13.78 11.49
C ASP A 21 15.18 -12.31 11.10
N CYS A 22 14.95 -11.92 9.85
CA CYS A 22 15.23 -10.55 9.40
C CYS A 22 14.26 -9.52 10.02
N TRP A 23 12.95 -9.82 10.08
CA TRP A 23 11.96 -8.94 10.70
C TRP A 23 12.10 -8.90 12.21
N GLU A 24 12.44 -10.01 12.84
CA GLU A 24 12.68 -10.03 14.28
C GLU A 24 13.95 -9.25 14.65
N ARG A 25 15.03 -9.39 13.87
CA ARG A 25 16.23 -8.55 14.00
C ARG A 25 15.92 -7.08 13.77
N ALA A 26 15.13 -6.74 12.75
CA ALA A 26 14.72 -5.36 12.48
C ALA A 26 13.84 -4.80 13.60
N PHE A 27 12.89 -5.58 14.11
CA PHE A 27 12.05 -5.18 15.23
C PHE A 27 12.87 -4.95 16.51
N HIS A 28 13.83 -5.83 16.81
CA HIS A 28 14.76 -5.66 17.92
C HIS A 28 15.63 -4.42 17.75
N HIS A 29 16.23 -4.24 16.57
CA HIS A 29 17.01 -3.06 16.22
C HIS A 29 16.19 -1.77 16.43
N ALA A 30 14.93 -1.76 16.00
CA ALA A 30 14.03 -0.63 16.21
C ALA A 30 13.81 -0.32 17.69
N GLY A 31 13.60 -1.35 18.52
CA GLY A 31 13.45 -1.21 19.97
C GLY A 31 14.71 -0.70 20.66
N GLU A 32 15.87 -1.33 20.41
CA GLU A 32 17.15 -0.96 21.01
C GLU A 32 17.59 0.47 20.66
N ASN A 33 17.22 0.94 19.46
CA ASN A 33 17.57 2.27 18.98
C ASN A 33 16.45 3.32 19.22
N GLY A 34 15.41 2.97 20.00
CA GLY A 34 14.32 3.88 20.37
C GLY A 34 13.51 4.41 19.18
N LEU A 35 13.43 3.64 18.08
CA LEU A 35 12.78 4.08 16.85
C LEU A 35 11.26 4.07 16.98
N PHE A 36 10.68 3.19 17.78
CA PHE A 36 9.24 3.17 18.01
C PHE A 36 8.77 4.38 18.85
N GLU A 37 9.55 4.79 19.85
CA GLU A 37 9.29 5.98 20.65
C GLU A 37 9.41 7.25 19.81
N ARG A 38 10.41 7.30 18.91
CA ARG A 38 10.53 8.38 17.92
C ARG A 38 9.35 8.39 16.96
N LEU A 39 8.90 7.23 16.47
CA LEU A 39 7.72 7.14 15.61
C LEU A 39 6.46 7.68 16.31
N LEU A 40 6.23 7.29 17.57
CA LEU A 40 5.12 7.83 18.38
C LEU A 40 5.24 9.34 18.57
N THR A 41 6.46 9.84 18.77
CA THR A 41 6.71 11.29 18.87
C THR A 41 6.31 12.01 17.58
N VAL A 42 6.63 11.45 16.41
CA VAL A 42 6.20 12.00 15.11
C VAL A 42 4.67 11.98 14.99
N TYR A 43 4.02 10.87 15.33
CA TYR A 43 2.56 10.79 15.30
C TYR A 43 1.88 11.81 16.21
N ASN A 44 2.46 12.09 17.38
CA ASN A 44 1.93 13.08 18.32
C ASN A 44 2.10 14.54 17.86
N LYS A 45 2.92 14.80 16.82
CA LYS A 45 2.99 16.12 16.18
C LYS A 45 1.82 16.38 15.21
N VAL A 46 1.12 15.34 14.78
CA VAL A 46 -0.07 15.51 13.92
C VAL A 46 -1.21 16.04 14.79
N PRO A 47 -1.79 17.22 14.48
CA PRO A 47 -2.91 17.75 15.24
C PRO A 47 -4.10 16.79 15.25
N GLY A 48 -4.92 16.86 16.29
CA GLY A 48 -6.19 16.15 16.31
C GLY A 48 -7.16 16.70 15.25
N GLY A 49 -8.28 16.00 15.10
CA GLY A 49 -9.36 16.45 14.23
C GLY A 49 -10.54 15.49 14.22
N LYS A 50 -11.67 15.96 13.69
CA LYS A 50 -12.91 15.19 13.59
C LYS A 50 -13.07 14.68 12.16
N CYS A 51 -13.04 13.36 12.02
CA CYS A 51 -13.33 12.65 10.78
C CYS A 51 -14.79 12.15 10.79
N SER A 52 -15.49 12.25 9.65
CA SER A 52 -16.87 11.76 9.50
C SER A 52 -16.98 10.23 9.34
N GLY A 53 -15.86 9.53 9.13
CA GLY A 53 -15.85 8.08 8.96
C GLY A 53 -16.42 7.58 7.64
N CYS A 54 -16.49 8.41 6.59
CA CYS A 54 -17.15 8.04 5.31
C CYS A 54 -16.41 6.98 4.47
N THR A 55 -15.19 6.59 4.83
CA THR A 55 -14.34 5.59 4.13
C THR A 55 -13.93 5.96 2.69
N ALA A 56 -14.15 7.21 2.25
CA ALA A 56 -13.80 7.65 0.90
C ALA A 56 -12.28 7.61 0.65
N CYS A 57 -11.47 7.93 1.66
CA CYS A 57 -10.00 7.87 1.58
C CYS A 57 -9.42 6.45 1.67
N CYS A 58 -10.22 5.45 2.03
CA CYS A 58 -9.78 4.07 2.23
C CYS A 58 -9.78 3.28 0.90
N ALA A 59 -8.96 3.68 -0.06
CA ALA A 59 -9.03 3.13 -1.43
C ALA A 59 -7.71 2.58 -1.99
N GLU A 60 -6.54 2.86 -1.42
CA GLU A 60 -5.25 2.52 -2.07
C GLU A 60 -4.24 1.92 -1.10
N SER A 61 -3.21 1.29 -1.69
CA SER A 61 -1.96 0.99 -0.99
C SER A 61 -1.23 2.31 -0.77
N VAL A 62 -1.15 2.73 0.50
CA VAL A 62 -0.47 3.98 0.86
C VAL A 62 1.01 3.72 1.11
N SER A 63 1.88 4.66 0.75
CA SER A 63 3.29 4.60 1.13
C SER A 63 3.41 4.44 2.65
N THR A 64 4.21 3.46 3.06
CA THR A 64 4.38 3.05 4.45
C THR A 64 5.86 2.87 4.69
N PHE A 65 6.41 3.62 5.65
CA PHE A 65 7.83 3.49 5.99
C PHE A 65 8.07 2.17 6.71
N PHE A 66 9.30 1.66 6.62
CA PHE A 66 9.65 0.37 7.17
C PHE A 66 9.44 0.32 8.69
N VAL A 67 9.79 1.38 9.41
CA VAL A 67 9.50 1.50 10.85
C VAL A 67 8.00 1.39 11.17
N GLU A 68 7.14 1.91 10.30
CA GLU A 68 5.68 1.82 10.45
C GLU A 68 5.18 0.41 10.15
N TRP A 69 5.71 -0.21 9.10
CA TRP A 69 5.42 -1.60 8.75
C TRP A 69 5.73 -2.56 9.90
N LEU A 70 6.90 -2.44 10.53
CA LEU A 70 7.28 -3.25 11.70
C LEU A 70 6.25 -3.12 12.83
N ARG A 71 5.75 -1.90 13.06
CA ARG A 71 4.74 -1.62 14.09
C ARG A 71 3.37 -2.20 13.72
N ILE A 72 2.97 -2.10 12.44
CA ILE A 72 1.73 -2.67 11.92
C ILE A 72 1.74 -4.20 12.04
N ARG A 73 2.83 -4.84 11.63
CA ARG A 73 3.01 -6.30 11.74
C ARG A 73 2.89 -6.75 13.20
N ASP A 74 3.65 -6.12 14.11
CA ASP A 74 3.61 -6.45 15.55
C ASP A 74 2.20 -6.33 16.13
N PHE A 75 1.49 -5.24 15.80
CA PHE A 75 0.11 -5.02 16.22
C PHE A 75 -0.83 -6.14 15.72
N LEU A 76 -0.72 -6.52 14.45
CA LEU A 76 -1.55 -7.56 13.85
C LEU A 76 -1.24 -8.95 14.39
N VAL A 77 0.04 -9.26 14.66
CA VAL A 77 0.46 -10.54 15.27
C VAL A 77 -0.09 -10.64 16.69
N LYS A 78 0.13 -9.61 17.53
CA LYS A 78 -0.36 -9.57 18.91
C LYS A 78 -1.90 -9.60 19.00
N GLY A 79 -2.57 -9.00 18.02
CA GLY A 79 -4.02 -9.04 17.90
C GLY A 79 -4.59 -10.33 17.32
N GLY A 80 -3.76 -11.30 16.91
CA GLY A 80 -4.21 -12.54 16.25
C GLY A 80 -4.86 -12.31 14.87
N ARG A 81 -4.64 -11.14 14.25
CA ARG A 81 -5.25 -10.73 12.99
C ARG A 81 -4.32 -10.87 11.77
N TRP A 82 -3.06 -11.22 11.99
CA TRP A 82 -2.01 -11.31 10.96
C TRP A 82 -2.43 -12.12 9.72
N ALA A 83 -2.89 -13.36 9.92
CA ALA A 83 -3.24 -14.25 8.81
C ALA A 83 -4.39 -13.69 7.96
N GLU A 84 -5.35 -12.99 8.57
CA GLU A 84 -6.42 -12.34 7.82
C GLU A 84 -5.94 -11.12 7.04
N ALA A 85 -5.17 -10.24 7.68
CA ALA A 85 -4.61 -9.06 7.03
C ALA A 85 -3.75 -9.44 5.82
N LEU A 86 -2.92 -10.48 5.97
CA LEU A 86 -2.08 -11.01 4.90
C LEU A 86 -2.89 -11.51 3.70
N ARG A 87 -3.92 -12.34 3.93
CA ARG A 87 -4.81 -12.82 2.85
C ARG A 87 -5.52 -11.69 2.12
N ARG A 88 -5.98 -10.67 2.87
CA ARG A 88 -6.70 -9.53 2.29
C ARG A 88 -5.78 -8.63 1.47
N ALA A 89 -4.57 -8.38 1.97
CA ALA A 89 -3.57 -7.61 1.25
C ALA A 89 -3.09 -8.34 0.00
N GLU A 90 -2.86 -9.66 0.07
CA GLU A 90 -2.50 -10.49 -1.09
C GLU A 90 -3.58 -10.45 -2.18
N ALA A 91 -4.85 -10.61 -1.81
CA ALA A 91 -5.97 -10.49 -2.75
C ALA A 91 -6.03 -9.10 -3.41
N PHE A 92 -5.75 -8.04 -2.64
CA PHE A 92 -5.65 -6.69 -3.19
C PHE A 92 -4.45 -6.57 -4.14
N ALA A 93 -3.27 -7.06 -3.75
CA ALA A 93 -2.04 -6.95 -4.52
C ALA A 93 -2.18 -7.53 -5.92
N PHE A 94 -2.90 -8.65 -6.07
CA PHE A 94 -3.12 -9.28 -7.37
C PHE A 94 -4.09 -8.51 -8.28
N ASP A 95 -5.10 -7.86 -7.71
CA ASP A 95 -6.20 -7.28 -8.48
C ASP A 95 -6.04 -5.76 -8.70
N GLU A 96 -5.06 -5.10 -8.09
CA GLU A 96 -4.98 -3.62 -8.09
C GLU A 96 -4.74 -2.99 -9.48
N LEU A 97 -4.09 -3.72 -10.40
CA LEU A 97 -3.95 -3.31 -11.80
C LEU A 97 -5.19 -3.63 -12.64
N ALA A 98 -6.05 -4.53 -12.16
CA ALA A 98 -7.24 -4.97 -12.88
C ALA A 98 -8.49 -4.15 -12.53
N ARG A 99 -8.59 -3.65 -11.29
CA ARG A 99 -9.77 -2.87 -10.85
C ARG A 99 -9.50 -2.00 -9.63
N PRO A 100 -10.23 -0.88 -9.47
CA PRO A 100 -10.24 -0.14 -8.22
C PRO A 100 -10.85 -0.96 -7.09
N MET A 101 -10.19 -0.98 -5.93
CA MET A 101 -10.67 -1.65 -4.72
C MET A 101 -10.60 -0.70 -3.53
N LYS A 102 -11.26 -1.09 -2.42
CA LYS A 102 -11.09 -0.45 -1.12
C LYS A 102 -9.82 -0.99 -0.44
N CYS A 103 -9.29 -0.21 0.49
CA CYS A 103 -8.11 -0.59 1.29
C CYS A 103 -8.33 -1.98 1.93
N PRO A 104 -7.35 -2.89 1.86
CA PRO A 104 -7.49 -4.24 2.41
C PRO A 104 -7.56 -4.25 3.95
N MET A 105 -7.32 -3.12 4.61
CA MET A 105 -7.45 -2.98 6.07
C MET A 105 -8.85 -2.48 6.51
N LEU A 106 -9.71 -2.09 5.57
CA LEU A 106 -11.06 -1.56 5.86
C LEU A 106 -12.06 -2.71 6.11
N GLU A 107 -12.57 -2.83 7.32
CA GLU A 107 -13.54 -3.85 7.71
C GLU A 107 -14.96 -3.55 7.18
N ALA A 108 -15.82 -4.56 7.21
CA ALA A 108 -17.18 -4.47 6.66
C ALA A 108 -18.05 -3.44 7.41
N ASP A 109 -17.73 -3.16 8.68
CA ASP A 109 -18.39 -2.14 9.50
C ASP A 109 -17.83 -0.72 9.27
N GLY A 110 -16.91 -0.55 8.31
CA GLY A 110 -16.29 0.72 7.98
C GLY A 110 -15.11 1.11 8.87
N ARG A 111 -14.71 0.28 9.83
CA ARG A 111 -13.53 0.53 10.69
C ARG A 111 -12.25 0.01 10.05
N CYS A 112 -11.10 0.53 10.48
CA CYS A 112 -9.79 0.08 10.01
C CYS A 112 -9.18 -0.87 11.03
N MET A 113 -8.79 -2.08 10.61
CA MET A 113 -8.20 -3.08 11.52
C MET A 113 -6.86 -2.65 12.11
N ILE A 114 -6.16 -1.69 11.48
CA ILE A 114 -4.87 -1.14 11.94
C ILE A 114 -4.99 0.34 12.34
N TYR A 115 -6.19 0.81 12.72
CA TYR A 115 -6.43 2.24 12.95
C TYR A 115 -5.41 2.87 13.91
N GLU A 116 -5.09 2.20 15.02
CA GLU A 116 -4.14 2.69 16.04
C GLU A 116 -2.70 2.84 15.52
N VAL A 117 -2.30 1.97 14.59
CA VAL A 117 -0.96 1.91 14.01
C VAL A 117 -0.95 2.28 12.52
N ARG A 118 -1.98 3.00 12.05
CA ARG A 118 -2.09 3.41 10.64
C ARG A 118 -0.89 4.28 10.22
N PRO A 119 -0.43 4.18 8.96
CA PRO A 119 0.70 4.97 8.46
C PRO A 119 0.47 6.48 8.55
N LEU A 120 1.56 7.24 8.57
CA LEU A 120 1.57 8.71 8.60
C LEU A 120 0.72 9.29 7.47
N THR A 121 0.83 8.74 6.27
CA THR A 121 0.04 9.12 5.09
C THR A 121 -1.46 9.13 5.38
N CYS A 122 -1.97 8.14 6.12
CA CYS A 122 -3.37 8.08 6.53
C CYS A 122 -3.71 9.08 7.64
N ARG A 123 -2.76 9.37 8.54
CA ARG A 123 -2.96 10.32 9.65
C ARG A 123 -3.09 11.75 9.16
N ILE A 124 -2.28 12.13 8.17
CA ILE A 124 -2.20 13.52 7.69
C ILE A 124 -3.19 13.83 6.56
N PHE A 125 -3.87 12.83 5.97
CA PHE A 125 -4.72 13.02 4.80
C PHE A 125 -5.78 14.12 4.98
N GLY A 126 -6.45 14.13 6.15
CA GLY A 126 -7.44 15.17 6.48
C GLY A 126 -6.85 16.56 6.66
N HIS A 127 -5.55 16.67 6.93
CA HIS A 127 -4.84 17.94 7.14
C HIS A 127 -4.25 18.52 5.84
N LEU A 128 -4.47 17.87 4.70
CA LEU A 128 -4.05 18.41 3.39
C LEU A 128 -4.85 19.68 3.09
N GLN A 129 -4.16 20.71 2.58
CA GLN A 129 -4.82 21.88 2.03
C GLN A 129 -5.28 21.56 0.61
N ALA A 130 -6.44 22.07 0.20
CA ALA A 130 -7.02 21.80 -1.13
C ALA A 130 -6.05 22.10 -2.29
N ALA A 131 -5.26 23.17 -2.18
CA ALA A 131 -4.26 23.52 -3.19
C ALA A 131 -3.12 22.49 -3.27
N ASP A 132 -2.66 21.97 -2.13
CA ASP A 132 -1.59 20.97 -2.06
C ASP A 132 -2.08 19.62 -2.56
N TYR A 133 -3.28 19.21 -2.13
CA TYR A 133 -3.98 18.05 -2.65
C TYR A 133 -4.13 18.12 -4.17
N GLY A 134 -4.59 19.25 -4.72
CA GLY A 134 -4.79 19.40 -6.17
C GLY A 134 -3.50 19.32 -6.97
N ARG A 135 -2.37 19.80 -6.43
CA ARG A 135 -1.04 19.62 -7.06
C ARG A 135 -0.60 18.16 -7.00
N ASN A 136 -0.76 17.51 -5.85
CA ASN A 136 -0.41 16.11 -5.68
C ASN A 136 -1.23 15.19 -6.60
N LEU A 137 -2.55 15.38 -6.67
CA LEU A 137 -3.42 14.58 -7.53
C LEU A 137 -3.00 14.67 -9.01
N LYS A 138 -2.66 15.87 -9.50
CA LYS A 138 -2.16 16.05 -10.87
C LYS A 138 -0.84 15.29 -11.10
N ALA A 139 0.06 15.30 -10.11
CA ALA A 139 1.32 14.57 -10.20
C ALA A 139 1.09 13.04 -10.21
N VAL A 140 0.23 12.54 -9.32
CA VAL A 140 -0.15 11.12 -9.25
C VAL A 140 -0.79 10.64 -10.56
N LEU A 141 -1.80 11.34 -11.08
CA LEU A 141 -2.44 10.95 -12.34
C LEU A 141 -1.45 10.94 -13.52
N LYS A 142 -0.50 11.89 -13.55
CA LYS A 142 0.56 11.90 -14.55
C LYS A 142 1.49 10.69 -14.40
N ALA A 143 1.86 10.32 -13.17
CA ALA A 143 2.68 9.14 -12.89
C ALA A 143 1.94 7.84 -13.27
N ASN A 144 0.66 7.72 -12.92
CA ASN A 144 -0.18 6.56 -13.26
C ASN A 144 -0.27 6.35 -14.77
N ARG A 145 -0.54 7.42 -15.54
CA ARG A 145 -0.56 7.35 -17.02
C ARG A 145 0.78 6.90 -17.58
N ARG A 146 1.89 7.46 -17.07
CA ARG A 146 3.24 7.04 -17.49
C ARG A 146 3.51 5.57 -17.18
N ALA A 147 3.09 5.08 -16.01
CA ALA A 147 3.22 3.68 -15.64
C ALA A 147 2.36 2.78 -16.55
N ALA A 148 1.13 3.19 -16.87
CA ALA A 148 0.26 2.49 -17.80
C ALA A 148 0.86 2.41 -19.21
N ASP A 149 1.46 3.51 -19.71
CA ASP A 149 2.16 3.54 -20.99
C ASP A 149 3.35 2.57 -21.01
N GLN A 150 4.11 2.49 -19.90
CA GLN A 150 5.21 1.53 -19.75
C GLN A 150 4.71 0.09 -19.74
N ILE A 151 3.62 -0.19 -19.01
CA ILE A 151 3.02 -1.53 -18.95
C ILE A 151 2.54 -1.97 -20.33
N LEU A 152 1.87 -1.08 -21.07
CA LEU A 152 1.45 -1.35 -22.45
C LEU A 152 2.67 -1.62 -23.35
N LYS A 153 3.69 -0.76 -23.28
CA LYS A 153 4.88 -0.87 -24.13
C LYS A 153 5.68 -2.16 -23.87
N HIS A 154 5.85 -2.54 -22.61
CA HIS A 154 6.74 -3.64 -22.22
C HIS A 154 6.04 -4.99 -22.10
N HIS A 155 4.73 -5.00 -21.83
CA HIS A 155 3.98 -6.22 -21.55
C HIS A 155 2.75 -6.40 -22.45
N GLY A 156 2.41 -5.42 -23.30
CA GLY A 156 1.24 -5.50 -24.18
C GLY A 156 -0.11 -5.46 -23.44
N VAL A 157 -0.11 -5.06 -22.16
CA VAL A 157 -1.31 -5.04 -21.32
C VAL A 157 -1.89 -3.64 -21.28
N VAL A 158 -3.19 -3.50 -21.60
CA VAL A 158 -3.93 -2.24 -21.48
C VAL A 158 -4.59 -2.20 -20.11
N LEU A 159 -4.20 -1.25 -19.26
CA LEU A 159 -4.85 -1.06 -17.97
C LEU A 159 -6.20 -0.35 -18.11
N PRO A 160 -7.23 -0.71 -17.32
CA PRO A 160 -8.52 -0.02 -17.35
C PRO A 160 -8.38 1.46 -16.96
N THR A 161 -9.11 2.34 -17.66
CA THR A 161 -9.14 3.78 -17.34
C THR A 161 -9.51 4.04 -15.88
N ALA A 162 -10.42 3.24 -15.30
CA ALA A 162 -10.81 3.38 -13.90
C ALA A 162 -9.65 3.13 -12.91
N VAL A 163 -8.63 2.35 -13.29
CA VAL A 163 -7.40 2.12 -12.51
C VAL A 163 -6.43 3.28 -12.73
N VAL A 164 -6.19 3.65 -13.99
CA VAL A 164 -5.22 4.70 -14.35
C VAL A 164 -5.64 6.08 -13.83
N GLU A 165 -6.93 6.41 -13.95
CA GLU A 165 -7.53 7.69 -13.57
C GLU A 165 -8.10 7.68 -12.14
N LYS A 166 -7.77 6.65 -11.35
CA LYS A 166 -8.24 6.55 -9.98
C LYS A 166 -7.78 7.77 -9.16
N ALA A 167 -8.72 8.34 -8.42
CA ALA A 167 -8.49 9.49 -7.57
C ALA A 167 -9.20 9.29 -6.23
N ILE A 168 -8.46 9.48 -5.14
CA ILE A 168 -9.05 9.64 -3.82
C ILE A 168 -9.53 11.08 -3.70
N PRO A 169 -10.83 11.36 -3.47
CA PRO A 169 -11.35 12.72 -3.41
C PRO A 169 -10.75 13.51 -2.23
N TYR A 170 -10.63 14.83 -2.40
CA TYR A 170 -10.28 15.74 -1.32
C TYR A 170 -11.27 15.60 -0.15
N CYS A 171 -10.77 15.66 1.08
CA CYS A 171 -11.63 15.55 2.25
C CYS A 171 -12.25 16.90 2.60
N GLU A 172 -13.50 17.12 2.23
CA GLU A 172 -14.24 18.35 2.59
C GLU A 172 -14.84 18.31 4.00
N SER A 173 -14.91 17.14 4.63
CA SER A 173 -15.61 16.94 5.91
C SER A 173 -14.69 16.83 7.12
N PHE A 174 -13.37 16.79 6.93
CA PHE A 174 -12.44 16.72 8.06
C PHE A 174 -12.29 18.10 8.71
N ILE A 175 -12.47 18.15 10.02
CA ILE A 175 -12.32 19.38 10.80
C ILE A 175 -11.06 19.23 11.65
N SER A 176 -10.00 19.92 11.26
CA SER A 176 -8.73 19.93 11.98
C SER A 176 -8.81 20.78 13.25
N GLU A 177 -8.15 20.36 14.33
CA GLU A 177 -7.98 21.18 15.53
C GLU A 177 -6.96 22.31 15.32
N ALA A 178 -5.95 22.06 14.49
CA ALA A 178 -4.98 23.08 14.05
C ALA A 178 -4.60 22.86 12.58
N PRO A 179 -4.39 23.93 11.80
CA PRO A 179 -3.93 23.79 10.42
C PRO A 179 -2.51 23.22 10.37
N MET A 180 -2.19 22.49 9.31
CA MET A 180 -0.82 22.09 8.98
C MET A 180 -0.43 22.66 7.63
N SER A 181 0.75 23.28 7.58
CA SER A 181 1.43 23.68 6.35
C SER A 181 2.05 22.49 5.62
N SER A 182 2.46 22.69 4.36
CA SER A 182 3.23 21.66 3.64
C SER A 182 4.55 21.35 4.33
N GLY A 183 5.32 22.37 4.73
CA GLY A 183 6.63 22.18 5.35
C GLY A 183 6.55 21.39 6.67
N GLU A 184 5.49 21.58 7.46
CA GLU A 184 5.28 20.76 8.66
C GLU A 184 5.02 19.29 8.32
N ARG A 185 4.22 19.00 7.29
CA ARG A 185 3.97 17.62 6.85
C ARG A 185 5.23 16.98 6.25
N ASP A 186 5.98 17.75 5.45
CA ASP A 186 7.24 17.30 4.84
C ASP A 186 8.26 16.95 5.92
N ALA A 187 8.37 17.75 6.99
CA ALA A 187 9.24 17.46 8.12
C ALA A 187 8.89 16.15 8.87
N LEU A 188 7.60 15.77 8.91
CA LEU A 188 7.21 14.47 9.49
C LEU A 188 7.68 13.30 8.61
N PHE A 189 7.62 13.45 7.29
CA PHE A 189 8.16 12.45 6.36
C PHE A 189 9.69 12.37 6.44
N ASP A 190 10.38 13.50 6.57
CA ASP A 190 11.83 13.54 6.77
C ASP A 190 12.25 12.82 8.06
N ASP A 191 11.49 13.00 9.14
CA ASP A 191 11.71 12.27 10.40
C ASP A 191 11.60 10.75 10.20
N LEU A 192 10.60 10.26 9.46
CA LEU A 192 10.42 8.83 9.16
C LEU A 192 11.52 8.32 8.23
N PHE A 193 11.88 9.08 7.19
CA PHE A 193 12.97 8.74 6.29
C PHE A 193 14.31 8.60 7.04
N SER A 194 14.57 9.49 8.00
CA SER A 194 15.73 9.39 8.89
C SER A 194 15.74 8.11 9.74
N MET A 195 14.55 7.61 10.14
CA MET A 195 14.44 6.34 10.86
C MET A 195 14.71 5.16 9.92
N ASP A 196 14.09 5.12 8.74
CA ASP A 196 14.29 4.07 7.74
C ASP A 196 15.75 3.97 7.29
N SER A 197 16.43 5.12 7.17
CA SER A 197 17.86 5.18 6.83
C SER A 197 18.74 4.41 7.83
N ARG A 198 18.32 4.26 9.09
CA ARG A 198 19.08 3.48 10.09
C ARG A 198 19.01 1.98 9.82
N PHE A 199 17.87 1.48 9.34
CA PHE A 199 17.75 0.10 8.92
C PHE A 199 18.58 -0.16 7.66
N LEU A 200 18.58 0.78 6.71
CA LEU A 200 19.41 0.69 5.51
C LEU A 200 20.90 0.59 5.88
N MET A 201 21.39 1.47 6.76
CA MET A 201 22.79 1.43 7.23
C MET A 201 23.13 0.18 8.04
N ALA A 202 22.14 -0.45 8.67
CA ALA A 202 22.30 -1.69 9.40
C ALA A 202 22.17 -2.96 8.51
N GLY A 203 21.91 -2.82 7.22
CA GLY A 203 21.65 -3.95 6.31
C GLY A 203 20.37 -4.71 6.67
N LEU A 204 19.35 -3.99 7.17
CA LEU A 204 18.04 -4.52 7.58
C LEU A 204 16.90 -4.04 6.68
N LEU A 205 17.22 -3.20 5.69
CA LEU A 205 16.32 -2.65 4.69
C LEU A 205 17.10 -2.47 3.40
N GLU A 206 16.56 -2.93 2.28
CA GLU A 206 17.19 -2.74 0.97
C GLU A 206 16.77 -1.42 0.31
N PRO A 207 17.59 -0.82 -0.57
CA PRO A 207 17.27 0.45 -1.22
C PRO A 207 15.97 0.44 -2.03
N ASP A 208 15.63 -0.69 -2.65
CA ASP A 208 14.40 -0.89 -3.44
C ASP A 208 13.15 -1.10 -2.57
N GLN A 209 13.34 -1.36 -1.27
CA GLN A 209 12.26 -1.47 -0.29
C GLN A 209 11.86 -0.13 0.33
N ILE A 210 12.59 0.95 0.02
CA ILE A 210 12.26 2.29 0.50
C ILE A 210 10.97 2.77 -0.14
N GLN A 211 10.06 3.32 0.67
CA GLN A 211 8.75 3.87 0.25
C GLN A 211 7.78 2.87 -0.38
N LEU A 212 7.93 1.57 -0.13
CA LEU A 212 6.94 0.57 -0.52
C LEU A 212 5.53 0.92 0.00
N GLY A 213 4.53 0.53 -0.78
CA GLY A 213 3.15 0.61 -0.36
C GLY A 213 2.85 -0.37 0.77
N LEU A 214 1.85 -0.06 1.59
CA LEU A 214 1.37 -0.93 2.67
C LEU A 214 1.12 -2.36 2.16
N VAL A 215 0.50 -2.49 0.99
CA VAL A 215 0.17 -3.79 0.41
C VAL A 215 1.41 -4.50 -0.11
N ASP A 216 2.37 -3.78 -0.67
CA ASP A 216 3.62 -4.38 -1.16
C ASP A 216 4.42 -5.00 -0.02
N TRP A 217 4.46 -4.34 1.16
CA TRP A 217 5.03 -4.94 2.37
C TRP A 217 4.41 -6.29 2.75
N PHE A 218 3.07 -6.42 2.66
CA PHE A 218 2.41 -7.70 2.88
C PHE A 218 2.73 -8.73 1.79
N ALA A 219 2.73 -8.30 0.52
CA ALA A 219 2.97 -9.21 -0.60
C ALA A 219 4.39 -9.81 -0.54
N MET A 220 5.38 -8.99 -0.19
CA MET A 220 6.78 -9.41 -0.04
C MET A 220 7.04 -10.38 1.12
N VAL A 221 6.08 -10.57 2.04
CA VAL A 221 6.18 -11.65 3.04
C VAL A 221 6.06 -13.03 2.39
N ARG A 222 5.32 -13.13 1.29
CA ARG A 222 4.93 -14.43 0.70
C ARG A 222 5.46 -14.64 -0.71
N LEU A 223 5.70 -13.57 -1.46
CA LEU A 223 5.93 -13.60 -2.89
C LEU A 223 7.20 -12.85 -3.23
N GLU A 224 7.95 -13.43 -4.16
CA GLU A 224 9.01 -12.72 -4.85
C GLU A 224 8.44 -11.56 -5.68
N PRO A 225 9.13 -10.41 -5.76
CA PRO A 225 8.68 -9.25 -6.53
C PRO A 225 8.29 -9.59 -7.98
N GLU A 226 9.07 -10.44 -8.64
CA GLU A 226 8.82 -10.87 -10.02
C GLU A 226 7.53 -11.67 -10.13
N ALA A 227 7.31 -12.63 -9.22
CA ALA A 227 6.10 -13.45 -9.22
C ALA A 227 4.84 -12.60 -8.96
N LEU A 228 4.94 -11.62 -8.06
CA LEU A 228 3.86 -10.66 -7.81
C LEU A 228 3.56 -9.81 -9.06
N ALA A 229 4.60 -9.32 -9.74
CA ALA A 229 4.45 -8.52 -10.95
C ALA A 229 3.80 -9.33 -12.09
N GLU A 230 4.24 -10.57 -12.31
CA GLU A 230 3.66 -11.47 -13.31
C GLU A 230 2.17 -11.73 -13.07
N GLU A 231 1.78 -12.03 -11.83
CA GLU A 231 0.38 -12.30 -11.48
C GLU A 231 -0.50 -11.04 -11.65
N ARG A 232 0.00 -9.86 -11.23
CA ARG A 232 -0.68 -8.57 -11.45
C ARG A 232 -0.96 -8.33 -12.93
N LEU A 233 0.05 -8.52 -13.79
CA LEU A 233 -0.06 -8.34 -15.24
C LEU A 233 -1.03 -9.34 -15.86
N ARG A 234 -0.95 -10.62 -15.46
CA ARG A 234 -1.84 -11.68 -15.93
C ARG A 234 -3.31 -11.36 -15.65
N ARG A 235 -3.63 -10.88 -14.44
CA ARG A 235 -5.00 -10.49 -14.06
C ARG A 235 -5.48 -9.23 -14.78
N ALA A 236 -4.61 -8.23 -14.90
CA ALA A 236 -4.92 -7.03 -15.69
C ALA A 236 -5.23 -7.38 -17.16
N ALA A 237 -4.45 -8.28 -17.76
CA ALA A 237 -4.69 -8.76 -19.12
C ALA A 237 -6.04 -9.49 -19.25
N ALA A 238 -6.38 -10.37 -18.31
CA ALA A 238 -7.67 -11.07 -18.29
C ALA A 238 -8.87 -10.13 -18.12
N GLY A 239 -8.71 -9.02 -17.38
CA GLY A 239 -9.73 -7.98 -17.28
C GLY A 239 -9.89 -7.15 -18.57
N SER A 240 -8.80 -6.94 -19.30
CA SER A 240 -8.80 -6.16 -20.55
C SER A 240 -9.46 -6.89 -21.73
N SER A 241 -9.31 -8.22 -21.81
CA SER A 241 -9.92 -9.04 -22.89
C SER A 241 -11.44 -9.16 -22.80
N GLY A 242 -12.02 -9.04 -21.60
CA GLY A 242 -13.48 -8.97 -21.42
C GLY A 242 -14.11 -7.68 -21.96
N ASN A 243 -13.37 -6.57 -21.98
CA ASN A 243 -13.84 -5.29 -22.52
C ASN A 243 -13.72 -5.21 -24.05
N ALA A 244 -12.74 -5.88 -24.67
CA ALA A 244 -12.63 -5.94 -26.12
C ALA A 244 -13.81 -6.69 -26.76
N ALA A 245 -14.24 -7.81 -26.15
CA ALA A 245 -15.39 -8.58 -26.63
C ALA A 245 -16.74 -7.85 -26.46
N ALA A 246 -16.87 -6.93 -25.49
CA ALA A 246 -18.08 -6.13 -25.30
C ALA A 246 -18.17 -4.94 -26.29
N ALA A 247 -17.05 -4.49 -26.84
CA ALA A 247 -17.00 -3.41 -27.83
C ALA A 247 -17.37 -3.87 -29.25
N GLU A 248 -17.25 -5.16 -29.57
CA GLU A 248 -17.61 -5.73 -30.90
C GLU A 248 -19.09 -6.11 -31.03
N THR A 249 -19.90 -5.95 -29.99
CA THR A 249 -21.35 -6.27 -30.00
C THR A 249 -22.26 -5.04 -30.07
N LEU A 250 -21.71 -3.87 -30.38
CA LEU A 250 -22.46 -2.60 -30.50
C LEU A 250 -22.26 -1.92 -31.88
N ASP A 251 -22.17 -2.73 -32.94
CA ASP A 251 -22.35 -2.29 -34.34
C ASP A 251 -23.54 -3.03 -34.98
#